data_AF-A0A2T0TRS7-F1
#
_entry.id   AF-A0A2T0TRS7-F1
#
_cell.length_a   1.000
_cell.length_b   1.000
_cell.length_c   1.000
_cell.angle_alpha   90.00
_cell.angle_beta   90.00
_cell.angle_gamma   90.00
#
_symmetry.space_group_name_H-M   'P 1'
#
loop_
_entity.id
_entity.type
_entity.pdbx_description
1 polymer ?
#
loop_
_entity_poly.entity_id
_entity_poly.type
_entity_poly.pdbx_seq_one_letter_code
_entity_poly.pdbx_strand_id
1 'polypeptide(L)' 'MLDLTAVQVAERADISRDTLRRLEHGDPGVSWGTVLAVARALGALDRLVDALDPFETDLGRARAAQRIPRRVRH' A
#
# COMPACT_ATOMS: atom_id res chain seq x y z
N MET A 1 -10.64 -17.64 1.68
CA MET A 1 -10.68 -16.33 0.99
C MET A 1 -11.70 -15.53 1.77
N LEU A 2 -11.34 -14.36 2.32
CA LEU A 2 -12.18 -13.65 3.30
C LEU A 2 -13.63 -13.57 2.82
N ASP A 3 -14.58 -14.17 3.55
CA ASP A 3 -16.03 -14.16 3.24
C ASP A 3 -16.63 -12.75 3.48
N LEU A 4 -16.02 -11.73 2.88
CA LEU A 4 -16.45 -10.35 2.97
C LEU A 4 -17.19 -9.98 1.70
N THR A 5 -18.42 -9.50 1.86
CA THR A 5 -19.15 -8.87 0.76
C THR A 5 -18.48 -7.55 0.40
N ALA A 6 -18.62 -7.11 -0.85
CA ALA A 6 -18.12 -5.81 -1.29
C ALA A 6 -18.62 -4.65 -0.41
N VAL A 7 -19.84 -4.78 0.14
CA VAL A 7 -20.40 -3.80 1.09
C VAL A 7 -19.58 -3.76 2.37
N GLN A 8 -19.26 -4.90 2.96
CA GLN A 8 -18.46 -4.98 4.18
C GLN A 8 -17.02 -4.49 3.99
N VAL A 9 -16.45 -4.64 2.79
CA VAL A 9 -15.13 -4.07 2.46
C VAL A 9 -15.22 -2.55 2.38
N ALA A 10 -16.23 -2.02 1.68
CA ALA A 10 -16.44 -0.57 1.57
C ALA A 10 -16.65 0.08 2.95
N GLU A 11 -17.46 -0.54 3.82
CA GLU A 11 -17.66 -0.08 5.20
C GLU A 11 -16.37 -0.11 6.02
N ARG A 12 -15.59 -1.20 5.99
CA ARG A 12 -14.32 -1.29 6.72
C ARG A 12 -13.24 -0.33 6.19
N ALA A 13 -13.29 0.00 4.91
CA ALA A 13 -12.39 0.94 4.27
C ALA A 13 -12.86 2.40 4.42
N ASP A 14 -14.05 2.65 4.99
CA ASP A 14 -14.69 3.97 5.11
C ASP A 14 -14.86 4.68 3.75
N ILE A 15 -15.37 3.94 2.76
CA ILE A 15 -15.61 4.45 1.40
C ILE A 15 -16.98 4.06 0.87
N SER A 16 -17.42 4.75 -0.18
CA SER A 16 -18.65 4.36 -0.89
C SER A 16 -18.44 3.08 -1.71
N ARG A 17 -19.52 2.32 -1.92
CA ARG A 17 -19.51 1.16 -2.83
C ARG A 17 -19.15 1.54 -4.27
N ASP A 18 -19.52 2.75 -4.69
CA ASP A 18 -19.15 3.27 -6.02
C ASP A 18 -17.63 3.48 -6.12
N THR A 19 -17.02 4.06 -5.09
CA THR A 19 -15.56 4.20 -4.98
C THR A 19 -14.85 2.84 -5.00
N LEU A 20 -15.37 1.86 -4.27
CA LEU A 20 -14.83 0.50 -4.30
C LEU A 20 -14.94 -0.12 -5.71
N ARG A 21 -16.09 0.06 -6.38
CA ARG A 21 -16.27 -0.43 -7.75
C ARG A 21 -15.30 0.24 -8.73
N ARG A 22 -15.10 1.56 -8.63
CA ARG A 22 -14.12 2.28 -9.46
C ARG A 22 -12.70 1.76 -9.24
N LEU A 23 -12.34 1.47 -8.00
CA LEU A 23 -11.06 0.84 -7.66
C LEU A 23 -10.92 -0.54 -8.32
N GLU A 24 -11.94 -1.40 -8.25
CA GLU A 24 -11.94 -2.73 -8.88
C GLU A 24 -11.81 -2.66 -10.41
N HIS A 25 -12.30 -1.60 -11.04
CA HIS A 25 -12.17 -1.35 -12.47
C HIS A 25 -10.85 -0.67 -12.85
N GLY A 26 -9.96 -0.40 -11.89
CA GLY A 26 -8.66 0.22 -12.14
C GLY A 26 -8.73 1.70 -12.52
N ASP A 27 -9.76 2.42 -12.08
CA ASP A 27 -9.91 3.85 -12.38
C ASP A 27 -8.74 4.66 -11.77
N PRO A 28 -7.92 5.35 -12.59
CA PRO A 28 -6.77 6.13 -12.12
C PRO A 28 -7.15 7.37 -11.31
N GLY A 29 -8.41 7.77 -11.31
CA GLY A 29 -8.94 8.85 -10.48
C GLY A 29 -9.17 8.45 -9.02
N VAL A 30 -8.99 7.17 -8.66
CA VAL A 30 -9.05 6.71 -7.27
C VAL A 30 -7.75 7.09 -6.54
N SER A 31 -7.88 7.74 -5.40
CA SER A 31 -6.72 8.18 -4.62
C SER A 31 -5.92 7.00 -4.07
N TRP A 32 -4.61 7.17 -3.93
CA TRP A 32 -3.76 6.18 -3.23
C TRP A 32 -4.22 5.94 -1.78
N GLY A 33 -4.77 6.96 -1.10
CA GLY A 33 -5.34 6.79 0.23
C GLY A 33 -6.47 5.78 0.26
N THR A 34 -7.34 5.79 -0.75
CA THR A 34 -8.42 4.81 -0.93
C THR A 34 -7.87 3.39 -1.13
N VAL A 35 -6.85 3.24 -1.98
CA VAL A 35 -6.20 1.95 -2.23
C VAL A 35 -5.65 1.36 -0.93
N LEU A 36 -4.93 2.17 -0.15
CA LEU A 36 -4.35 1.76 1.13
C LEU A 36 -5.41 1.47 2.20
N ALA A 37 -6.52 2.23 2.22
CA ALA A 37 -7.64 1.97 3.12
C ALA A 37 -8.30 0.62 2.84
N VAL A 38 -8.49 0.27 1.56
CA VAL A 38 -9.01 -1.06 1.16
C VAL A 38 -8.00 -2.16 1.50
N ALA A 39 -6.71 -1.96 1.23
CA ALA A 39 -5.68 -2.92 1.61
C ALA A 39 -5.65 -3.17 3.12
N ARG A 40 -5.83 -2.13 3.94
CA ARG A 40 -5.97 -2.24 5.40
C ARG A 40 -7.21 -3.03 5.79
N ALA A 41 -8.36 -2.72 5.20
CA ALA A 41 -9.62 -3.42 5.46
C ALA A 41 -9.55 -4.92 5.15
N LEU A 42 -8.72 -5.32 4.19
CA LEU A 42 -8.47 -6.71 3.79
C LEU A 42 -7.31 -7.38 4.55
N GLY A 43 -6.63 -6.67 5.46
CA GLY A 43 -5.45 -7.19 6.17
C GLY A 43 -4.23 -7.41 5.27
N ALA A 44 -4.16 -6.72 4.12
CA ALA A 44 -3.07 -6.80 3.16
C ALA A 44 -2.07 -5.64 3.27
N LEU A 45 -2.32 -4.66 4.15
CA LEU A 45 -1.47 -3.47 4.29
C LEU A 45 -0.04 -3.83 4.69
N ASP A 46 0.15 -4.75 5.64
CA ASP A 46 1.50 -5.14 6.08
C ASP A 46 2.30 -5.77 4.93
N ARG A 47 1.66 -6.59 4.09
CA ARG A 47 2.30 -7.16 2.90
C ARG A 47 2.73 -6.09 1.88
N LEU A 48 1.98 -4.99 1.78
CA LEU A 48 2.37 -3.85 0.94
C LEU A 48 3.58 -3.13 1.53
N VAL A 49 3.65 -2.98 2.86
CA VAL A 49 4.81 -2.41 3.54
C VAL A 49 6.04 -3.28 3.29
N ASP A 50 5.93 -4.59 3.48
CA ASP A 50 7.01 -5.55 3.22
C ASP A 50 7.47 -5.48 1.76
N ALA A 51 6.54 -5.41 0.81
CA ALA A 51 6.86 -5.32 -0.62
C ALA A 51 7.55 -4.00 -1.01
N LEU A 52 7.37 -2.95 -0.21
CA LEU A 52 8.01 -1.66 -0.40
C LEU A 52 9.32 -1.52 0.36
N ASP A 53 9.72 -2.52 1.16
CA ASP A 53 10.98 -2.50 1.90
C ASP A 53 12.17 -2.57 0.92
N PRO A 54 12.99 -1.51 0.81
CA PRO A 54 14.16 -1.52 -0.06
C PRO A 54 15.19 -2.58 0.33
N PHE A 55 15.20 -3.06 1.57
CA PHE A 55 16.15 -4.07 2.03
C PHE A 55 15.84 -5.48 1.52
N GLU A 56 14.64 -5.71 1.00
CA GLU A 56 14.24 -6.98 0.39
C GLU A 56 14.81 -7.17 -1.03
N THR A 57 15.42 -6.15 -1.63
CA THR A 57 15.99 -6.24 -2.99
C THR A 57 17.45 -5.78 -3.06
N ASP A 58 18.26 -6.40 -3.92
CA ASP A 58 19.65 -6.00 -4.15
C ASP A 58 19.76 -4.53 -4.60
N LEU A 59 18.88 -4.11 -5.51
CA LEU A 59 18.82 -2.74 -6.01
C LEU A 59 18.41 -1.75 -4.91
N GLY A 60 17.43 -2.11 -4.08
CA GLY A 60 17.00 -1.28 -2.97
C GLY A 60 18.09 -1.14 -1.90
N ARG A 61 18.78 -2.22 -1.54
CA ARG A 61 19.96 -2.20 -0.65
C ARG A 61 21.08 -1.32 -1.18
N ALA A 62 21.42 -1.44 -2.46
CA ALA A 62 22.44 -0.62 -3.10
C ALA A 62 22.09 0.88 -3.05
N ARG A 63 20.81 1.24 -3.27
CA ARG A 63 20.32 2.63 -3.16
C ARG A 63 20.27 3.13 -1.71
N ALA A 64 19.90 2.28 -0.76
CA ALA A 64 19.88 2.63 0.66
C ALA A 64 21.30 2.93 1.19
N ALA A 65 22.30 2.14 0.77
CA ALA A 65 23.70 2.36 1.13
C ALA A 65 24.26 3.71 0.63
N GLN A 66 23.79 4.19 -0.53
CA GLN A 66 24.19 5.50 -1.09
C GLN A 66 23.63 6.70 -0.31
N ARG A 67 22.57 6.50 0.49
CA ARG A 67 21.92 7.55 1.29
C ARG A 67 22.49 7.70 2.69
N ILE A 68 23.47 6.88 3.10
CA ILE A 68 24.09 7.00 4.41
C ILE A 68 24.90 8.32 4.44
N PRO A 69 24.65 9.22 5.42
CA PRO A 69 25.43 10.45 5.55
C PRO A 69 26.92 10.13 5.63
N ARG A 70 27.73 10.75 4.77
CA ARG A 70 29.19 10.64 4.90
C ARG A 70 29.56 11.14 6.28
N ARG A 71 30.12 10.27 7.12
CA ARG A 71 30.65 10.63 8.43
C ARG A 71 31.63 11.79 8.23
N VAL A 72 31.20 13.00 8.62
CA VAL A 72 32.07 14.17 8.66
C VAL A 72 33.07 13.90 9.79
N ARG A 73 34.32 13.60 9.43
CA ARG A 73 35.42 13.63 10.39
C ARG A 73 35.89 15.08 10.44
N HIS A 74 35.73 15.70 11.60
CA HIS A 74 36.37 16.96 11.94
C HIS A 74 37.81 16.72 12.40
#